data_AF-A0A960AZU0-F1
#
_entry.id   AF-A0A960AZU0-F1
#
_cell.length_a   1.000
_cell.length_b   1.000
_cell.length_c   1.000
_cell.angle_alpha   90.00
_cell.angle_beta   90.00
_cell.angle_gamma   90.00
#
_symmetry.space_group_name_H-M   'P 1'
#
loop_
_entity.id
_entity.type
_entity.pdbx_description
1 polymer ?
#
loop_
_entity_poly.entity_id
_entity_poly.type
_entity_poly.pdbx_seq_one_letter_code
_entity_poly.pdbx_strand_id
1 'polypeptide(L)'
;MRIYLAATRAELEAVSSGGSLPASLRAHAVTRALREAWPDGDEEQWEYAGLMAAAADARNRVADSGLRRRLVLAADLPVDEVVSEGDPTSVRTTAELGWRQVSAILVDPVDDAADDDDLAWFATQEVADVLASWR
;
A
#
# COMPACT_ATOMS: atom_id res chain seq x y z
N MET A 1 12.08 5.76 -3.32
CA MET A 1 10.75 6.37 -3.34
C MET A 1 9.78 5.45 -2.61
N ARG A 2 8.76 6.01 -1.97
CA ARG A 2 7.71 5.22 -1.34
C ARG A 2 6.64 4.81 -2.33
N ILE A 3 6.22 3.57 -2.25
CA ILE A 3 5.02 3.03 -2.92
C ILE A 3 4.00 2.59 -1.86
N TYR A 4 2.73 2.62 -2.26
CA TYR A 4 1.58 2.15 -1.50
C TYR A 4 0.92 1.02 -2.29
N LEU A 5 0.96 -0.18 -1.75
CA LEU A 5 0.51 -1.40 -2.42
C LEU A 5 -0.68 -1.99 -1.67
N ALA A 6 -1.81 -2.13 -2.36
CA ALA A 6 -2.93 -2.91 -1.89
C ALA A 6 -2.53 -4.38 -1.68
N ALA A 7 -2.71 -4.89 -0.47
CA ALA A 7 -2.34 -6.26 -0.14
C ALA A 7 -3.39 -6.91 0.78
N THR A 8 -3.18 -8.19 1.03
CA THR A 8 -4.02 -9.05 1.86
C THR A 8 -3.27 -9.49 3.11
N ARG A 9 -4.00 -10.02 4.09
CA ARG A 9 -3.40 -10.66 5.27
C ARG A 9 -2.37 -11.73 4.89
N ALA A 10 -2.72 -12.59 3.94
CA ALA A 10 -1.86 -13.69 3.51
C ALA A 10 -0.56 -13.19 2.86
N GLU A 11 -0.63 -12.12 2.06
CA GLU A 11 0.55 -11.48 1.49
C GLU A 11 1.42 -10.82 2.58
N LEU A 12 0.81 -10.16 3.56
CA LEU A 12 1.53 -9.61 4.72
C LEU A 12 2.22 -10.71 5.55
N GLU A 13 1.53 -11.82 5.82
CA GLU A 13 2.10 -12.99 6.52
C GLU A 13 3.25 -13.60 5.72
N ALA A 14 3.10 -13.73 4.40
CA ALA A 14 4.13 -14.29 3.53
C ALA A 14 5.40 -13.42 3.51
N VAL A 15 5.26 -12.10 3.36
CA VAL A 15 6.43 -11.20 3.32
C VAL A 15 7.08 -11.07 4.69
N SER A 16 6.30 -10.90 5.77
CA SER A 16 6.83 -10.73 7.14
C SER A 16 7.52 -11.97 7.71
N SER A 17 7.20 -13.17 7.19
CA SER A 17 7.87 -14.43 7.55
C SER A 17 9.13 -14.74 6.74
N GLY A 18 9.59 -13.79 5.91
CA GLY A 18 10.83 -13.91 5.14
C GLY A 18 10.65 -14.27 3.66
N GLY A 19 9.41 -14.33 3.18
CA GLY A 19 9.10 -14.42 1.75
C GLY A 19 9.18 -13.07 1.03
N SER A 20 8.75 -13.06 -0.23
CA SER A 20 8.61 -11.87 -1.07
C SER A 20 7.30 -11.92 -1.84
N LEU A 21 6.80 -10.74 -2.23
CA LEU A 21 5.76 -10.60 -3.24
C LEU A 21 6.43 -10.52 -4.63
N PRO A 22 5.78 -11.05 -5.68
CA PRO A 22 6.37 -11.07 -7.02
C PRO A 22 6.62 -9.67 -7.57
N ALA A 23 7.38 -9.56 -8.65
CA ALA A 23 7.49 -8.32 -9.41
C ALA A 23 6.19 -7.99 -10.18
N SER A 24 6.17 -6.86 -10.89
CA SER A 24 5.04 -6.39 -11.71
C SER A 24 3.76 -6.09 -10.93
N LEU A 25 3.89 -5.78 -9.63
CA LEU A 25 2.77 -5.39 -8.78
C LEU A 25 2.31 -3.98 -9.17
N ARG A 26 1.00 -3.79 -9.27
CA ARG A 26 0.39 -2.47 -9.38
C ARG A 26 0.38 -1.83 -7.99
N ALA A 27 0.87 -0.62 -7.89
CA ALA A 27 0.92 0.16 -6.66
C ALA A 27 0.68 1.65 -6.99
N HIS A 28 0.75 2.49 -5.97
CA HIS A 28 0.62 3.93 -6.09
C HIS A 28 1.81 4.64 -5.45
N ALA A 29 2.20 5.80 -5.96
CA ALA A 29 3.32 6.58 -5.44
C ALA A 29 3.18 8.07 -5.78
N VAL A 30 4.04 8.89 -5.17
CA VAL A 30 4.25 10.28 -5.59
C VAL A 30 5.03 10.29 -6.90
N THR A 31 4.32 10.32 -8.03
CA THR A 31 4.93 10.37 -9.37
C THR A 31 5.13 11.80 -9.85
N ARG A 32 5.91 11.96 -10.92
CA ARG A 32 5.98 13.25 -11.63
C ARG A 32 4.61 13.69 -12.15
N ALA A 33 3.82 12.76 -12.69
CA ALA A 33 2.50 13.07 -13.24
C ALA A 33 1.53 13.56 -12.15
N LEU A 34 1.62 13.03 -10.93
CA LEU A 34 0.85 13.54 -9.79
C LEU A 34 1.23 14.98 -9.45
N ARG A 35 2.52 15.28 -9.34
CA ARG A 35 3.04 16.62 -9.03
C ARG A 35 2.64 17.65 -10.10
N GLU A 36 2.61 17.23 -11.37
CA GLU A 36 2.16 18.07 -12.49
C GLU A 36 0.65 18.28 -12.50
N ALA A 37 -0.12 17.25 -12.15
CA ALA A 37 -1.56 17.35 -12.05
C ALA A 37 -1.99 18.26 -10.88
N TRP A 38 -1.28 18.19 -9.75
CA TRP A 38 -1.57 18.92 -8.51
C TRP A 38 -0.40 19.83 -8.14
N PRO A 39 -0.14 20.91 -8.91
CA PRO A 39 1.05 21.76 -8.75
C PRO A 39 1.05 22.58 -7.45
N ASP A 40 -0.13 22.84 -6.88
CA ASP A 40 -0.29 23.53 -5.59
C ASP A 40 -0.23 22.56 -4.40
N GLY A 41 -0.12 21.26 -4.66
CA GLY A 41 0.01 20.23 -3.63
C GLY A 41 1.40 20.24 -2.99
N ASP A 42 1.47 19.81 -1.73
CA ASP A 42 2.73 19.50 -1.05
C ASP A 42 2.98 17.98 -0.95
N GLU A 43 4.12 17.61 -0.38
CA GLU A 43 4.52 16.20 -0.26
C GLU A 43 3.51 15.37 0.55
N GLU A 44 2.94 15.93 1.62
CA GLU A 44 1.95 15.24 2.45
C GLU A 44 0.66 14.98 1.67
N GLN A 45 0.18 15.98 0.92
CA GLN A 45 -1.01 15.86 0.08
C GLN A 45 -0.82 14.86 -1.07
N TRP A 46 0.37 14.82 -1.67
CA TRP A 46 0.69 13.84 -2.72
C TRP A 46 0.82 12.42 -2.17
N GLU A 47 1.46 12.24 -1.00
CA GLU A 47 1.53 10.95 -0.32
C GLU A 47 0.14 10.45 0.07
N TYR A 48 -0.72 11.34 0.59
CA TYR A 48 -2.11 11.01 0.90
C TYR A 48 -2.87 10.58 -0.36
N ALA A 49 -2.69 11.24 -1.51
CA ALA A 49 -3.32 10.84 -2.77
C ALA A 49 -2.89 9.43 -3.21
N GLY A 50 -1.59 9.11 -3.11
CA GLY A 50 -1.08 7.77 -3.42
C GLY A 50 -1.62 6.71 -2.45
N LEU A 51 -1.67 7.02 -1.16
CA LEU A 51 -2.22 6.13 -0.14
C LEU A 51 -3.71 5.85 -0.39
N MET A 52 -4.52 6.88 -0.63
CA MET A 52 -5.96 6.72 -0.82
C MET A 52 -6.28 5.97 -2.12
N ALA A 53 -5.47 6.12 -3.16
CA ALA A 53 -5.59 5.30 -4.36
C ALA A 53 -5.29 3.82 -4.07
N ALA A 54 -4.25 3.53 -3.29
CA ALA A 54 -3.96 2.15 -2.85
C ALA A 54 -5.04 1.59 -1.92
N ALA A 55 -5.66 2.42 -1.07
CA ALA A 55 -6.79 2.02 -0.23
C ALA A 55 -8.03 1.66 -1.06
N ALA A 56 -8.27 2.36 -2.18
CA ALA A 56 -9.33 2.01 -3.13
C ALA A 56 -9.05 0.67 -3.82
N ASP A 57 -7.80 0.42 -4.23
CA ASP A 57 -7.40 -0.89 -4.77
C ASP A 57 -7.55 -2.00 -3.72
N ALA A 58 -7.20 -1.74 -2.44
CA ALA A 58 -7.39 -2.69 -1.34
C ALA A 58 -8.88 -2.99 -1.10
N ARG A 59 -9.76 -2.00 -1.26
CA ARG A 59 -11.22 -2.19 -1.19
C ARG A 59 -11.72 -3.15 -2.27
N ASN A 60 -11.25 -3.01 -3.51
CA ASN A 60 -11.61 -3.94 -4.58
C ASN A 60 -11.19 -5.37 -4.23
N ARG A 61 -9.99 -5.55 -3.67
CA ARG A 61 -9.53 -6.86 -3.19
C ARG A 61 -10.40 -7.42 -2.07
N VAL A 62 -10.84 -6.57 -1.14
CA VAL A 62 -11.78 -6.93 -0.05
C VAL A 62 -13.10 -7.42 -0.62
N ALA A 63 -13.70 -6.66 -1.54
CA ALA A 63 -14.98 -6.99 -2.16
C ALA A 63 -14.92 -8.32 -2.95
N ASP A 64 -13.82 -8.58 -3.66
CA ASP A 64 -13.67 -9.76 -4.50
C ASP A 64 -13.39 -11.05 -3.70
N SER A 65 -12.86 -10.94 -2.48
CA SER A 65 -12.39 -12.09 -1.68
C SER A 65 -13.17 -12.35 -0.40
N GLY A 66 -14.07 -11.44 -0.01
CA GLY A 66 -14.82 -11.54 1.25
C GLY A 66 -13.97 -11.28 2.49
N LEU A 67 -12.82 -10.62 2.33
CA LEU A 67 -12.05 -10.08 3.45
C LEU A 67 -12.89 -8.98 4.15
N ARG A 68 -12.45 -8.56 5.35
CA ARG A 68 -13.20 -7.58 6.17
C ARG A 68 -12.42 -6.30 6.46
N ARG A 69 -11.17 -6.21 6.00
CA ARG A 69 -10.28 -5.08 6.23
C ARG A 69 -9.43 -4.81 4.99
N ARG A 70 -9.33 -3.55 4.61
CA ARG A 70 -8.32 -3.05 3.68
C ARG A 70 -6.96 -3.12 4.34
N LEU A 71 -5.96 -3.44 3.53
CA LEU A 71 -4.56 -3.42 3.94
C LEU A 71 -3.73 -2.83 2.81
N VAL A 72 -2.87 -1.88 3.19
CA VAL A 72 -1.90 -1.26 2.30
C VAL A 72 -0.52 -1.44 2.90
N LEU A 73 0.43 -1.90 2.09
CA LEU A 73 1.85 -1.88 2.44
C LEU A 73 2.44 -0.55 1.98
N ALA A 74 3.04 0.20 2.90
CA ALA A 74 3.95 1.29 2.54
C ALA A 74 5.36 0.69 2.41
N ALA A 75 5.97 0.81 1.24
CA ALA A 75 7.29 0.25 0.98
C ALA A 75 8.20 1.21 0.24
N ASP A 76 9.49 1.19 0.56
CA ASP A 76 10.52 2.04 -0.01
C ASP A 76 11.36 1.24 -1.02
N LEU A 77 11.29 1.66 -2.29
CA LEU A 77 12.00 1.05 -3.42
C LEU A 77 12.94 2.05 -4.11
N PRO A 78 14.04 1.59 -4.72
CA PRO A 78 14.79 2.38 -5.71
C PRO A 78 13.87 2.92 -6.82
N VAL A 79 14.14 4.13 -7.31
CA VAL A 79 13.31 4.78 -8.34
C VAL A 79 13.35 4.00 -9.67
N ASP A 80 14.47 3.36 -9.98
CA ASP A 80 14.66 2.52 -11.16
C ASP A 80 13.98 1.15 -11.06
N GLU A 81 13.45 0.79 -9.89
CA GLU A 81 12.63 -0.42 -9.69
C GLU A 81 11.11 -0.16 -9.79
N VAL A 82 10.73 1.06 -10.19
CA VAL A 82 9.33 1.52 -10.25
C VAL A 82 9.06 2.25 -11.56
N VAL A 83 8.03 1.83 -12.29
CA VAL A 83 7.63 2.42 -13.57
C VAL A 83 6.28 3.11 -13.42
N SER A 84 6.17 4.40 -13.76
CA SER A 84 4.87 5.10 -13.77
C SER A 84 3.94 4.57 -14.86
N GLU A 85 2.65 4.47 -14.54
CA GLU A 85 1.60 4.09 -15.48
C GLU A 85 0.78 5.32 -15.93
N GLY A 86 -0.34 5.09 -16.62
CA GLY A 86 -1.15 6.18 -17.20
C GLY A 86 -1.97 7.00 -16.19
N ASP A 87 -2.26 6.46 -15.00
CA ASP A 87 -2.91 7.21 -13.92
C ASP A 87 -1.87 7.97 -13.09
N PRO A 88 -2.14 9.22 -12.64
CA PRO A 88 -1.14 10.08 -11.99
C PRO A 88 -0.47 9.48 -10.76
N THR A 89 -1.15 8.61 -10.02
CA THR A 89 -0.56 7.95 -8.83
C THR A 89 0.01 6.58 -9.17
N SER A 90 -0.45 5.97 -10.26
CA SER A 90 -0.23 4.55 -10.54
C SER A 90 1.20 4.26 -11.00
N VAL A 91 1.75 3.21 -10.42
CA VAL A 91 3.07 2.67 -10.75
C VAL A 91 3.05 1.15 -10.80
N ARG A 92 4.07 0.57 -11.43
CA ARG A 92 4.33 -0.87 -11.45
C ARG A 92 5.73 -1.17 -10.94
N THR A 93 5.87 -2.14 -10.03
CA THR A 93 7.18 -2.60 -9.56
C THR A 93 7.87 -3.46 -10.62
N THR A 94 9.19 -3.40 -10.72
CA THR A 94 9.97 -4.27 -11.62
C THR A 94 10.77 -5.33 -10.86
N ALA A 95 10.88 -5.21 -9.54
CA ALA A 95 11.54 -6.16 -8.65
C ALA A 95 10.55 -6.79 -7.65
N GLU A 96 10.96 -7.90 -7.05
CA GLU A 96 10.23 -8.51 -5.94
C GLU A 96 10.25 -7.61 -4.70
N LEU A 97 9.16 -7.65 -3.93
CA LEU A 97 9.02 -6.88 -2.70
C LEU A 97 9.17 -7.80 -1.48
N GLY A 98 10.30 -7.71 -0.80
CA GLY A 98 10.57 -8.38 0.47
C GLY A 98 10.36 -7.49 1.69
N TRP A 99 10.42 -8.09 2.88
CA TRP A 99 10.11 -7.40 4.14
C TRP A 99 10.97 -6.18 4.42
N ARG A 100 12.24 -6.21 4.00
CA ARG A 100 13.18 -5.11 4.24
C ARG A 100 12.79 -3.81 3.53
N GLN A 101 11.97 -3.89 2.48
CA GLN A 101 11.46 -2.72 1.78
C GLN A 101 10.19 -2.18 2.43
N VAL A 102 9.47 -2.96 3.24
CA VAL A 102 8.24 -2.50 3.91
C VAL A 102 8.62 -1.56 5.06
N SER A 103 8.11 -0.33 5.02
CA SER A 103 8.34 0.68 6.05
C SER A 103 7.23 0.74 7.09
N ALA A 104 6.00 0.43 6.67
CA ALA A 104 4.81 0.42 7.52
C ALA A 104 3.67 -0.36 6.84
N ILE A 105 2.64 -0.66 7.62
CA ILE A 105 1.35 -1.11 7.08
C ILE A 105 0.26 -0.11 7.46
N LEU A 106 -0.75 -0.01 6.62
CA LEU A 106 -1.98 0.73 6.92
C LEU A 106 -3.16 -0.22 6.81
N VAL A 107 -4.01 -0.22 7.83
CA VAL A 107 -5.07 -1.22 8.00
C VAL A 107 -6.33 -0.55 8.55
N ASP A 108 -7.51 -1.02 8.13
CA ASP A 108 -8.76 -0.64 8.79
C ASP A 108 -8.73 -0.99 10.30
N PRO A 109 -9.01 -0.03 11.20
CA PRO A 109 -8.92 -0.26 12.64
C PRO A 109 -9.98 -1.23 13.17
N VAL A 110 -11.06 -1.43 12.40
CA VAL A 110 -12.19 -2.30 12.71
C VAL A 110 -12.58 -3.10 11.46
N ASP A 111 -13.29 -4.20 11.65
CA ASP A 111 -13.87 -4.94 10.54
C ASP A 111 -14.98 -4.14 9.88
N ASP A 112 -15.09 -4.26 8.55
CA ASP A 112 -16.12 -3.63 7.72
C ASP A 112 -16.22 -2.12 7.94
N ALA A 113 -15.06 -1.48 8.14
CA ALA A 113 -14.92 -0.02 8.23
C ALA A 113 -15.54 0.66 7.00
N ALA A 114 -15.99 1.91 7.18
CA ALA A 114 -16.59 2.63 6.08
C ALA A 114 -15.55 2.88 4.98
N ASP A 115 -16.04 2.95 3.75
CA ASP A 115 -15.22 3.12 2.57
C ASP A 115 -14.33 4.37 2.62
N ASP A 116 -14.83 5.44 3.22
CA ASP A 116 -14.17 6.74 3.40
C ASP A 116 -13.39 6.87 4.71
N ASP A 117 -13.36 5.84 5.56
CA ASP A 117 -12.55 5.86 6.78
C ASP A 117 -11.06 5.83 6.43
N ASP A 118 -10.26 6.56 7.21
CA ASP A 118 -8.80 6.48 7.13
C ASP A 118 -8.28 5.15 7.70
N LEU A 119 -7.21 4.64 7.09
CA LEU A 119 -6.52 3.46 7.58
C LEU A 119 -5.58 3.83 8.72
N ALA A 120 -5.57 3.03 9.77
CA ALA A 120 -4.63 3.18 10.88
C ALA A 120 -3.22 2.76 10.44
N TRP A 121 -2.23 3.59 10.73
CA TRP A 121 -0.82 3.35 10.46
C TRP A 121 -0.20 2.50 11.58
N PHE A 122 0.58 1.48 11.21
CA PHE A 122 1.33 0.64 12.15
C PHE A 122 2.78 0.49 11.68
N ALA A 123 3.70 0.58 12.64
CA ALA A 123 5.11 0.32 12.41
C ALA A 123 5.35 -1.18 12.12
N THR A 124 6.47 -1.50 11.46
CA THR A 124 6.79 -2.90 11.13
C THR A 124 6.95 -3.80 12.37
N GLN A 125 7.34 -3.22 13.51
CA GLN A 125 7.45 -3.95 14.79
C GLN A 125 6.08 -4.35 15.37
N GLU A 126 5.00 -3.66 14.99
CA GLU A 126 3.65 -3.89 15.50
C GLU A 126 2.88 -4.93 14.67
N VAL A 127 3.42 -5.33 13.51
CA VAL A 127 2.75 -6.25 12.56
C VAL A 127 2.38 -7.58 13.20
N ALA A 128 3.21 -8.11 14.09
CA ALA A 128 2.90 -9.35 14.80
C ALA A 128 1.65 -9.21 15.68
N ASP A 129 1.53 -8.09 16.38
CA ASP A 129 0.38 -7.79 17.25
C ASP A 129 -0.88 -7.50 16.42
N VAL A 130 -0.72 -6.77 15.31
CA VAL A 130 -1.82 -6.50 14.35
C VAL A 130 -2.37 -7.83 13.82
N LEU A 131 -1.51 -8.71 13.30
CA LEU A 131 -1.93 -10.02 12.77
C LEU A 131 -2.59 -10.90 13.84
N ALA A 132 -2.10 -10.86 15.08
CA ALA A 132 -2.70 -11.59 16.20
C ALA A 132 -4.07 -11.04 16.61
N SER A 133 -4.34 -9.75 16.37
CA SER A 133 -5.62 -9.11 16.68
C SER A 133 -6.71 -9.39 15.64
N TRP A 134 -6.34 -9.78 14.41
CA TRP A 134 -7.28 -10.12 13.34
C TRP A 134 -7.81 -11.54 13.57
N ARG A 135 -9.04 -11.65 14.09
CA ARG A 135 -9.73 -12.92 14.32
C ARG A 135 -10.53 -13.38 13.11
#